data_AF-A0AAD5MCY3-F1
#
_entry.id   AF-A0AAD5MCY3-F1
#
_cell.length_a   1.000
_cell.length_b   1.000
_cell.length_c   1.000
_cell.angle_alpha   90.00
_cell.angle_beta   90.00
_cell.angle_gamma   90.00
#
_symmetry.space_group_name_H-M   'P 1'
#
loop_
_entity.id
_entity.type
_entity.pdbx_description
1 polymer ?
#
loop_
_entity_poly.entity_id
_entity_poly.type
_entity_poly.pdbx_seq_one_letter_code
_entity_poly.pdbx_strand_id
1 'polypeptide(L)'
;MQVPLKELYEKLVWRYDDAPYVFGYAAVGFQVCLVVIRKDSTKPRAAKAEVINHYDLSELDGRLSFLLALLNLSTLFRPVIELIQPFSIPDYGILRRTNGVTISFAEDCVIKEYPSNMQSNAIIKNLKTLHGDMKKHSVPNVVTLVKANMKKRHVLLAPIGLVAPPTDVKQLVTALRDILKALVALHKLKLMHRDLRWDNVLKYQQDRDEWFLIDFDEGQLQSNDMHAEMLQAANAERAKMNLPPLCDNTKPMSHTGSSGSSTPI
;
A
#
# COMPACT_ATOMS: atom_id res chain seq x y z
N MET A 1 40.31 -7.39 3.19
CA MET A 1 38.98 -7.22 2.55
C MET A 1 38.22 -6.21 3.40
N GLN A 2 37.74 -5.11 2.83
CA GLN A 2 37.09 -4.04 3.61
C GLN A 2 35.62 -4.39 3.86
N VAL A 3 35.12 -4.15 5.07
CA VAL A 3 33.71 -4.40 5.43
C VAL A 3 32.80 -3.51 4.56
N PRO A 4 31.76 -4.04 3.87
CA PRO A 4 30.97 -3.31 2.89
C PRO A 4 29.91 -2.43 3.54
N LEU A 5 30.34 -1.45 4.34
CA LEU A 5 29.44 -0.55 5.08
C LEU A 5 28.52 0.25 4.16
N LYS A 6 28.99 0.57 2.97
CA LYS A 6 28.27 1.35 1.96
C LYS A 6 26.95 0.69 1.56
N GLU A 7 26.94 -0.62 1.36
CA GLU A 7 25.72 -1.35 0.95
C GLU A 7 24.62 -1.33 2.01
N LEU A 8 25.01 -1.24 3.29
CA LEU A 8 24.09 -1.31 4.43
C LEU A 8 23.13 -0.11 4.47
N TYR A 9 23.58 1.08 4.10
CA TYR A 9 22.74 2.28 4.12
C TYR A 9 22.29 2.76 2.73
N GLU A 10 23.00 2.41 1.66
CA GLU A 10 22.58 2.81 0.30
C GLU A 10 21.31 2.11 -0.18
N LYS A 11 21.09 0.87 0.26
CA LYS A 11 19.89 0.09 -0.08
C LYS A 11 18.76 0.31 0.93
N LEU A 12 19.06 0.86 2.11
CA LEU A 12 18.11 1.00 3.19
C LEU A 12 17.24 2.25 3.02
N VAL A 13 15.92 2.04 3.00
CA VAL A 13 14.92 3.11 3.08
C VAL A 13 14.57 3.34 4.55
N TRP A 14 14.79 4.55 5.05
CA TRP A 14 14.49 4.91 6.44
C TRP A 14 12.99 4.83 6.73
N ARG A 15 12.63 3.95 7.66
CA ARG A 15 11.24 3.62 8.05
C ARG A 15 11.01 3.52 9.54
N TYR A 16 12.03 3.81 10.35
CA TYR A 16 11.99 3.65 11.80
C TYR A 16 11.45 4.91 12.50
N ASP A 17 10.49 5.59 11.86
CA ASP A 17 9.82 6.80 12.36
C ASP A 17 10.76 7.82 13.02
N ASP A 18 10.49 8.13 14.29
CA ASP A 18 11.17 9.11 15.13
C ASP A 18 12.38 8.51 15.88
N ALA A 19 12.73 7.25 15.62
CA ALA A 19 13.92 6.66 16.20
C ALA A 19 15.16 7.48 15.78
N PRO A 20 16.03 7.86 16.72
CA PRO A 20 17.23 8.65 16.39
C PRO A 20 18.23 7.82 15.57
N TYR A 21 18.22 6.50 15.76
CA TYR A 21 19.04 5.53 15.05
C TYR A 21 18.45 4.12 15.23
N VAL A 22 18.87 3.19 14.38
CA VAL A 22 18.79 1.75 14.61
C VAL A 22 20.18 1.15 14.60
N PHE A 23 20.37 0.05 15.32
CA PHE A 23 21.65 -0.66 15.31
C PHE A 23 21.76 -1.57 14.09
N GLY A 24 22.95 -1.64 13.51
CA GLY A 24 23.26 -2.54 12.41
C GLY A 24 24.67 -3.12 12.55
N TYR A 25 24.98 -4.10 11.71
CA TYR A 25 26.33 -4.61 11.58
C TYR A 25 26.66 -4.94 10.13
N ALA A 26 27.94 -4.95 9.81
CA ALA A 26 28.46 -5.47 8.55
C ALA A 26 29.66 -6.38 8.84
N ALA A 27 29.83 -7.45 8.08
CA ALA A 27 30.86 -8.45 8.36
C ALA A 27 31.51 -8.98 7.08
N VAL A 28 32.81 -9.30 7.16
CA VAL A 28 33.57 -10.02 6.13
C VAL A 28 34.55 -10.97 6.81
N GLY A 29 34.32 -12.28 6.66
CA GLY A 29 35.07 -13.28 7.40
C GLY A 29 34.89 -13.09 8.91
N PHE A 30 36.01 -12.97 9.64
CA PHE A 30 36.00 -12.70 11.09
C PHE A 30 35.93 -11.22 11.46
N GLN A 31 35.98 -10.30 10.48
CA GLN A 31 35.92 -8.87 10.74
C GLN A 31 34.45 -8.43 10.80
N VAL A 32 34.03 -7.90 11.95
CA VAL A 32 32.68 -7.39 12.19
C VAL A 32 32.75 -5.90 12.55
N CYS A 33 31.88 -5.11 11.94
CA CYS A 33 31.71 -3.68 12.20
C CYS A 33 30.31 -3.46 12.77
N LEU A 34 30.23 -2.94 14.00
CA LEU A 34 28.96 -2.48 14.59
C LEU A 34 28.74 -1.03 14.21
N VAL A 35 27.52 -0.68 13.82
CA VAL A 35 27.16 0.67 13.37
C VAL A 35 25.83 1.15 13.93
N VAL A 36 25.68 2.47 13.99
CA VAL A 36 24.37 3.12 14.09
C VAL A 36 23.95 3.57 12.70
N ILE A 37 22.72 3.26 12.32
CA ILE A 37 22.09 3.71 11.08
C ILE A 37 21.08 4.78 11.46
N ARG A 38 21.13 5.94 10.80
CA ARG A 38 20.25 7.08 11.06
C ARG A 38 19.63 7.60 9.78
N LYS A 39 18.53 8.35 9.92
CA LYS A 39 17.92 9.09 8.81
C LYS A 39 18.92 10.11 8.25
N ASP A 40 19.07 10.13 6.93
CA ASP A 40 19.82 11.19 6.26
C ASP A 40 18.99 12.48 6.24
N SER A 41 19.53 13.55 6.81
CA SER A 41 18.88 14.86 6.80
C SER A 41 18.87 15.51 5.41
N THR A 42 19.74 15.07 4.49
CA THR A 42 19.88 15.72 3.16
C THR A 42 19.00 15.09 2.10
N LYS A 43 18.51 13.86 2.29
CA LYS A 43 17.71 13.12 1.31
C LYS A 43 16.49 12.47 1.97
N PRO A 44 15.28 12.66 1.42
CA PRO A 44 14.07 12.07 1.99
C PRO A 44 14.16 10.54 1.99
N ARG A 45 13.92 9.93 3.16
CA ARG A 45 13.97 8.48 3.42
C ARG A 45 15.33 7.80 3.20
N ALA A 46 16.41 8.54 2.93
CA ALA A 46 17.73 7.91 2.86
C ALA A 46 18.26 7.64 4.27
N ALA A 47 19.22 6.74 4.36
CA ALA A 47 19.93 6.40 5.58
C ALA A 47 21.43 6.68 5.47
N LYS A 48 22.06 6.88 6.62
CA LYS A 48 23.51 6.97 6.78
C LYS A 48 23.93 6.06 7.92
N ALA A 49 25.06 5.37 7.75
CA ALA A 49 25.64 4.57 8.82
C ALA A 49 26.89 5.24 9.39
N GLU A 50 27.03 5.20 10.70
CA GLU A 50 28.25 5.57 11.41
C GLU A 50 28.77 4.40 12.21
N VAL A 51 30.09 4.20 12.13
CA VAL A 51 30.76 3.11 12.82
C VAL A 51 30.76 3.37 14.33
N ILE A 52 30.26 2.40 15.08
CA ILE A 52 30.44 2.33 16.53
C ILE A 52 31.84 1.79 16.82
N ASN A 53 32.14 0.58 16.31
CA ASN A 53 33.45 -0.05 16.49
C ASN A 53 33.67 -1.23 15.52
N HIS A 54 34.92 -1.67 15.39
CA HIS A 54 35.33 -2.89 14.67
C HIS A 54 35.81 -3.96 15.63
N TYR A 55 35.57 -5.21 15.27
CA TYR A 55 35.92 -6.39 16.06
C TYR A 55 36.52 -7.45 15.14
N ASP A 56 37.60 -8.08 15.58
CA ASP A 56 38.18 -9.26 14.97
C ASP A 56 37.77 -10.51 15.76
N LEU A 57 36.88 -11.31 15.20
CA LEU A 57 36.36 -12.51 15.86
C LEU A 57 37.28 -13.74 15.71
N SER A 58 38.42 -13.61 15.05
CA SER A 58 39.40 -14.72 14.92
C SER A 58 40.01 -15.07 16.28
N GLU A 59 40.23 -14.06 17.12
CA GLU A 59 40.80 -14.19 18.46
C GLU A 59 39.74 -14.22 19.57
N LEU A 60 40.07 -14.86 20.70
CA LEU A 60 39.15 -14.94 21.85
C LEU A 60 38.83 -13.56 22.43
N ASP A 61 39.85 -12.69 22.52
CA ASP A 61 39.70 -11.33 23.04
C ASP A 61 38.69 -10.50 22.24
N GLY A 62 38.78 -10.54 20.91
CA GLY A 62 37.83 -9.85 20.04
C GLY A 62 36.42 -10.42 20.12
N ARG A 63 36.25 -11.73 20.32
CA ARG A 63 34.95 -12.36 20.58
C ARG A 63 34.33 -11.89 21.90
N LEU A 64 35.12 -11.82 22.98
CA LEU A 64 34.65 -11.36 24.28
C LEU A 64 34.32 -9.85 24.25
N SER A 65 35.16 -9.05 23.62
CA SER A 65 34.93 -7.62 23.42
C SER A 65 33.66 -7.35 22.60
N PHE A 66 33.43 -8.13 21.54
CA PHE A 66 32.21 -8.05 20.74
C PHE A 66 30.96 -8.42 21.55
N LEU A 67 31.02 -9.48 22.36
CA LEU A 67 29.92 -9.87 23.25
C LEU A 67 29.58 -8.75 24.24
N LEU A 68 30.59 -8.15 24.87
CA LEU A 68 30.40 -7.02 25.78
C LEU A 68 29.75 -5.82 25.07
N ALA A 69 30.18 -5.53 23.85
CA ALA A 69 29.55 -4.49 23.05
C ALA A 69 28.07 -4.78 22.77
N LEU A 70 27.71 -6.01 22.39
CA LEU A 70 26.31 -6.41 22.17
C LEU A 70 25.48 -6.30 23.45
N LEU A 71 26.04 -6.68 24.61
CA LEU A 71 25.36 -6.52 25.90
C LEU A 71 25.10 -5.05 26.21
N ASN A 72 26.07 -4.17 25.98
CA ASN A 72 25.90 -2.73 26.17
C ASN A 72 24.84 -2.16 25.22
N LEU A 73 24.88 -2.52 23.92
CA LEU A 73 23.87 -2.11 22.95
C LEU A 73 22.47 -2.63 23.32
N SER A 74 22.38 -3.82 23.94
CA SER A 74 21.09 -4.41 24.31
C SER A 74 20.30 -3.55 25.28
N THR A 75 20.99 -2.79 26.14
CA THR A 75 20.37 -1.86 27.09
C THR A 75 19.66 -0.69 26.40
N LEU A 76 20.04 -0.39 25.15
CA LEU A 76 19.51 0.72 24.37
C LEU A 76 18.36 0.30 23.44
N PHE A 77 18.10 -1.00 23.25
CA PHE A 77 17.02 -1.43 22.36
C PHE A 77 15.65 -0.97 22.84
N ARG A 78 15.37 -1.06 24.14
CA ARG A 78 14.05 -0.70 24.68
C ARG A 78 13.67 0.77 24.41
N PRO A 79 14.50 1.78 24.79
CA PRO A 79 14.17 3.16 24.50
C PRO A 79 14.13 3.47 22.99
N VAL A 80 14.91 2.78 22.16
CA VAL A 80 14.85 2.95 20.70
C VAL A 80 13.56 2.40 20.12
N ILE A 81 13.14 1.20 20.53
CA ILE A 81 11.91 0.55 20.05
C ILE A 81 10.67 1.35 20.46
N GLU A 82 10.68 1.96 21.65
CA GLU A 82 9.57 2.82 22.12
C GLU A 82 9.32 4.06 21.24
N LEU A 83 10.31 4.46 20.42
CA LEU A 83 10.20 5.57 19.47
C LEU A 83 9.81 5.14 18.05
N ILE A 84 9.80 3.84 17.77
CA ILE A 84 9.37 3.27 16.50
C ILE A 84 7.87 3.00 16.64
N GLN A 85 7.03 3.54 15.74
CA GLN A 85 5.62 3.20 15.81
C GLN A 85 5.47 1.70 15.59
N PRO A 86 4.68 1.00 16.42
CA PRO A 86 4.46 -0.42 16.21
C PRO A 86 3.89 -0.61 14.82
N PHE A 87 4.66 -1.23 13.93
CA PHE A 87 4.05 -1.85 12.78
C PHE A 87 3.08 -2.90 13.34
N SER A 88 1.82 -2.90 12.87
CA SER A 88 0.85 -3.93 13.23
C SER A 88 1.32 -5.34 12.84
N ILE A 89 2.45 -5.45 12.11
CA ILE A 89 3.04 -6.64 11.52
C ILE A 89 4.56 -6.49 11.60
N PRO A 90 5.32 -7.49 12.10
CA PRO A 90 6.78 -7.45 12.11
C PRO A 90 7.37 -7.13 10.73
N ASP A 91 8.52 -6.48 10.68
CA ASP A 91 9.28 -6.32 9.43
C ASP A 91 9.53 -7.70 8.80
N TYR A 92 9.23 -7.83 7.50
CA TYR A 92 9.23 -9.09 6.74
C TYR A 92 8.23 -10.15 7.23
N GLY A 93 7.28 -9.77 8.09
CA GLY A 93 6.18 -10.62 8.54
C GLY A 93 5.31 -11.09 7.37
N ILE A 94 4.80 -12.31 7.51
CA ILE A 94 3.87 -12.91 6.55
C ILE A 94 2.49 -12.99 7.20
N LEU A 95 1.53 -12.22 6.68
CA LEU A 95 0.12 -12.44 7.00
C LEU A 95 -0.43 -13.54 6.10
N ARG A 96 -1.10 -14.53 6.71
CA ARG A 96 -1.82 -15.57 5.99
C ARG A 96 -3.31 -15.36 6.14
N ARG A 97 -4.01 -15.15 5.02
CA ARG A 97 -5.47 -15.06 4.99
C ARG A 97 -6.09 -16.47 5.04
N THR A 98 -7.35 -16.54 5.47
CA THR A 98 -8.13 -17.78 5.56
C THR A 98 -8.26 -18.52 4.22
N ASN A 99 -8.25 -17.77 3.11
CA ASN A 99 -8.27 -18.32 1.75
C ASN A 99 -6.89 -18.79 1.23
N GLY A 100 -5.86 -18.78 2.08
CA GLY A 100 -4.51 -19.21 1.74
C GLY A 100 -3.64 -18.16 1.04
N VAL A 101 -4.17 -16.96 0.76
CA VAL A 101 -3.37 -15.84 0.24
C VAL A 101 -2.39 -15.37 1.31
N THR A 102 -1.13 -15.17 0.91
CA THR A 102 -0.08 -14.65 1.77
C THR A 102 0.26 -13.21 1.41
N ILE A 103 0.44 -12.37 2.41
CA ILE A 103 0.86 -10.98 2.27
C ILE A 103 2.17 -10.84 3.01
N SER A 104 3.24 -10.46 2.30
CA SER A 104 4.53 -10.14 2.89
C SER A 104 4.93 -8.70 2.57
N PHE A 105 5.64 -8.09 3.51
CA PHE A 105 6.07 -6.70 3.41
C PHE A 105 7.53 -6.68 2.97
N ALA A 106 7.79 -6.01 1.84
CA ALA A 106 9.13 -5.73 1.35
C ALA A 106 9.54 -4.28 1.68
N GLU A 107 10.75 -3.89 1.27
CA GLU A 107 11.36 -2.59 1.58
C GLU A 107 10.60 -1.37 1.05
N ASP A 108 9.75 -1.50 0.03
CA ASP A 108 8.98 -0.38 -0.55
C ASP A 108 7.57 -0.78 -1.03
N CYS A 109 7.25 -2.08 -0.99
CA CYS A 109 6.01 -2.63 -1.52
C CYS A 109 5.48 -3.79 -0.68
N VAL A 110 4.23 -4.16 -0.94
CA VAL A 110 3.56 -5.34 -0.41
C VAL A 110 3.54 -6.41 -1.50
N ILE A 111 3.95 -7.62 -1.16
CA ILE A 111 3.84 -8.79 -2.02
C ILE A 111 2.60 -9.57 -1.60
N LYS A 112 1.66 -9.76 -2.52
CA LYS A 112 0.49 -10.60 -2.33
C LYS A 112 0.65 -11.83 -3.21
N GLU A 113 0.81 -13.00 -2.58
CA GLU A 113 1.00 -14.28 -3.24
C GLU A 113 -0.25 -15.16 -3.07
N TYR A 114 -0.68 -15.75 -4.18
CA TYR A 114 -1.87 -16.56 -4.27
C TYR A 114 -1.53 -18.07 -4.21
N PRO A 115 -2.32 -18.87 -3.48
CA PRO A 115 -2.04 -20.30 -3.32
C PRO A 115 -2.29 -21.07 -4.62
N SER A 116 -1.70 -22.26 -4.72
CA SER A 116 -1.73 -23.10 -5.93
C SER A 116 -3.12 -23.57 -6.33
N ASN A 117 -4.02 -23.72 -5.37
CA ASN A 117 -5.40 -24.15 -5.56
C ASN A 117 -6.34 -23.01 -6.03
N MET A 118 -5.87 -21.77 -6.09
CA MET A 118 -6.65 -20.61 -6.53
C MET A 118 -6.37 -20.30 -8.01
N GLN A 119 -7.40 -19.84 -8.74
CA GLN A 119 -7.29 -19.38 -10.13
C GLN A 119 -6.59 -18.00 -10.26
N SER A 120 -5.40 -17.89 -9.69
CA SER A 120 -4.60 -16.65 -9.59
C SER A 120 -4.33 -15.98 -10.94
N ASN A 121 -4.24 -16.73 -12.03
CA ASN A 121 -4.04 -16.15 -13.37
C ASN A 121 -5.18 -15.21 -13.80
N ALA A 122 -6.44 -15.57 -13.50
CA ALA A 122 -7.58 -14.72 -13.81
C ALA A 122 -7.57 -13.44 -12.96
N ILE A 123 -7.31 -13.60 -11.66
CA ILE A 123 -7.21 -12.50 -10.69
C ILE A 123 -6.10 -11.52 -11.11
N ILE A 124 -4.89 -12.02 -11.36
CA ILE A 124 -3.74 -11.18 -11.73
C ILE A 124 -3.97 -10.48 -13.09
N LYS A 125 -4.63 -11.14 -14.05
CA LYS A 125 -5.03 -10.49 -15.30
C LYS A 125 -6.01 -9.35 -15.05
N ASN A 126 -7.04 -9.59 -14.24
CA ASN A 126 -8.02 -8.57 -13.89
C ASN A 126 -7.35 -7.36 -13.20
N LEU A 127 -6.52 -7.61 -12.19
CA LEU A 127 -5.75 -6.58 -11.50
C LEU A 127 -4.88 -5.76 -12.46
N LYS A 128 -4.19 -6.39 -13.42
CA LYS A 128 -3.41 -5.67 -14.43
C LYS A 128 -4.27 -4.70 -15.25
N THR A 129 -5.44 -5.13 -15.70
CA THR A 129 -6.37 -4.30 -16.46
C THR A 129 -6.86 -3.13 -15.61
N LEU A 130 -7.42 -3.42 -14.43
CA LEU A 130 -7.96 -2.42 -13.52
C LEU A 130 -6.92 -1.37 -13.12
N HIS A 131 -5.74 -1.80 -12.66
CA HIS A 131 -4.68 -0.88 -12.27
C HIS A 131 -4.08 -0.14 -13.47
N GLY A 132 -4.11 -0.73 -14.67
CA GLY A 132 -3.75 -0.05 -15.92
C GLY A 132 -4.68 1.14 -16.19
N ASP A 133 -5.99 0.93 -16.10
CA ASP A 133 -6.98 1.98 -16.29
C ASP A 133 -6.93 3.05 -15.20
N MET A 134 -6.79 2.63 -13.93
CA MET A 134 -6.63 3.55 -12.81
C MET A 134 -5.39 4.46 -12.99
N LYS A 135 -4.26 3.88 -13.43
CA LYS A 135 -3.04 4.64 -13.69
C LYS A 135 -3.20 5.60 -14.87
N LYS A 136 -3.81 5.15 -15.97
CA LYS A 136 -4.04 5.97 -17.17
C LYS A 136 -4.88 7.21 -16.85
N HIS A 137 -5.85 7.09 -15.94
CA HIS A 137 -6.76 8.17 -15.58
C HIS A 137 -6.39 8.86 -14.26
N SER A 138 -5.23 8.55 -13.70
CA SER A 138 -4.72 9.16 -12.44
C SER A 138 -5.72 9.09 -11.29
N VAL A 139 -6.33 7.91 -11.07
CA VAL A 139 -7.24 7.68 -9.94
C VAL A 139 -6.49 7.91 -8.63
N PRO A 140 -6.95 8.83 -7.76
CA PRO A 140 -6.27 9.14 -6.50
C PRO A 140 -6.65 8.15 -5.41
N ASN A 141 -5.88 8.16 -4.30
CA ASN A 141 -6.23 7.44 -3.05
C ASN A 141 -6.51 5.93 -3.26
N VAL A 142 -5.78 5.29 -4.16
CA VAL A 142 -5.82 3.83 -4.40
C VAL A 142 -4.42 3.24 -4.40
N VAL A 143 -4.32 1.97 -4.04
CA VAL A 143 -3.07 1.22 -4.20
C VAL A 143 -2.72 1.06 -5.69
N THR A 144 -1.43 1.04 -5.98
CA THR A 144 -0.89 0.89 -7.32
C THR A 144 -0.25 -0.48 -7.49
N LEU A 145 -0.55 -1.14 -8.60
CA LEU A 145 0.16 -2.34 -9.05
C LEU A 145 1.52 -1.96 -9.64
N VAL A 146 2.59 -2.34 -8.95
CA VAL A 146 3.98 -2.10 -9.37
C VAL A 146 4.41 -3.17 -10.37
N LYS A 147 4.16 -4.44 -10.02
CA LYS A 147 4.56 -5.59 -10.82
C LYS A 147 3.63 -6.77 -10.58
N ALA A 148 3.52 -7.64 -11.57
CA ALA A 148 2.75 -8.87 -11.46
C ALA A 148 3.50 -10.04 -12.11
N ASN A 149 3.53 -11.18 -11.44
CA ASN A 149 4.21 -12.39 -11.89
C ASN A 149 3.25 -13.57 -11.87
N MET A 150 2.84 -14.01 -13.07
CA MET A 150 1.91 -15.13 -13.24
C MET A 150 2.54 -16.46 -12.84
N LYS A 151 3.83 -16.66 -13.17
CA LYS A 151 4.56 -17.92 -12.87
C LYS A 151 4.73 -18.12 -11.36
N LYS A 152 5.05 -17.05 -10.64
CA LYS A 152 5.17 -17.04 -9.18
C LYS A 152 3.84 -16.77 -8.47
N ARG A 153 2.74 -16.59 -9.22
CA ARG A 153 1.40 -16.28 -8.69
C ARG A 153 1.38 -15.15 -7.66
N HIS A 154 2.10 -14.06 -7.91
CA HIS A 154 2.11 -12.92 -7.00
C HIS A 154 1.99 -11.58 -7.70
N VAL A 155 1.62 -10.56 -6.92
CA VAL A 155 1.62 -9.15 -7.31
C VAL A 155 2.38 -8.33 -6.28
N LEU A 156 3.02 -7.25 -6.75
CA LEU A 156 3.68 -6.24 -5.94
C LEU A 156 2.82 -4.97 -5.98
N LEU A 157 2.44 -4.49 -4.82
CA LEU A 157 1.54 -3.36 -4.61
C LEU A 157 2.24 -2.27 -3.81
N ALA A 158 1.98 -1.00 -4.13
CA ALA A 158 2.52 0.14 -3.40
C ALA A 158 1.50 1.29 -3.33
N PRO A 159 1.55 2.16 -2.32
CA PRO A 159 2.48 2.14 -1.18
C PRO A 159 2.07 1.14 -0.10
N ILE A 160 2.96 0.95 0.89
CA ILE A 160 2.63 0.27 2.15
C ILE A 160 1.86 1.26 3.04
N GLY A 161 0.73 0.83 3.59
CA GLY A 161 -0.10 1.63 4.49
C GLY A 161 -0.16 1.06 5.89
N LEU A 162 -0.62 1.88 6.84
CA LEU A 162 -0.85 1.49 8.23
C LEU A 162 -2.27 0.98 8.39
N VAL A 163 -2.42 -0.17 9.05
CA VAL A 163 -3.72 -0.70 9.47
C VAL A 163 -4.11 0.02 10.76
N ALA A 164 -4.89 1.09 10.62
CA ALA A 164 -5.39 1.86 11.75
C ALA A 164 -6.81 2.34 11.44
N PRO A 165 -7.78 2.23 12.37
CA PRO A 165 -9.05 2.94 12.23
C PRO A 165 -8.85 4.44 12.52
N PRO A 166 -9.68 5.34 11.96
CA PRO A 166 -9.70 6.74 12.37
C PRO A 166 -9.98 6.89 13.88
N THR A 167 -9.16 7.65 14.60
CA THR A 167 -9.27 7.78 16.07
C THR A 167 -10.09 8.99 16.52
N ASP A 168 -10.34 9.94 15.62
CA ASP A 168 -11.12 11.15 15.90
C ASP A 168 -11.98 11.57 14.69
N VAL A 169 -12.87 12.53 14.90
CA VAL A 169 -13.80 13.02 13.87
C VAL A 169 -13.07 13.61 12.67
N LYS A 170 -11.95 14.31 12.89
CA LYS A 170 -11.17 14.92 11.82
C LYS A 170 -10.56 13.84 10.93
N GLN A 171 -9.97 12.80 11.52
CA GLN A 171 -9.45 11.66 10.79
C GLN A 171 -10.55 10.90 10.05
N LEU A 172 -11.72 10.72 10.67
CA LEU A 172 -12.86 10.04 10.04
C LEU A 172 -13.33 10.80 8.80
N VAL A 173 -13.56 12.11 8.92
CA VAL A 173 -13.98 12.96 7.80
C VAL A 173 -12.92 12.97 6.69
N THR A 174 -11.65 12.98 7.06
CA THR A 174 -10.52 12.92 6.12
C THR A 174 -10.47 11.60 5.37
N ALA A 175 -10.61 10.47 6.07
CA ALA A 175 -10.67 9.14 5.46
C ALA A 175 -11.86 9.05 4.50
N LEU A 176 -13.06 9.46 4.93
CA LEU A 176 -14.25 9.47 4.09
C LEU A 176 -14.06 10.34 2.84
N ARG A 177 -13.50 11.55 2.97
CA ARG A 177 -13.19 12.43 1.84
C ARG A 177 -12.28 11.74 0.83
N ASP A 178 -11.20 11.11 1.28
CA ASP A 178 -10.20 10.51 0.40
C ASP A 178 -10.72 9.26 -0.30
N ILE A 179 -11.47 8.41 0.42
CA ILE A 179 -12.12 7.23 -0.17
C ILE A 179 -13.22 7.65 -1.15
N LEU A 180 -14.01 8.68 -0.85
CA LEU A 180 -15.01 9.20 -1.79
C LEU A 180 -14.37 9.78 -3.06
N LYS A 181 -13.22 10.46 -2.96
CA LYS A 181 -12.47 10.91 -4.15
C LYS A 181 -12.05 9.74 -5.03
N ALA A 182 -11.53 8.66 -4.44
CA ALA A 182 -11.19 7.44 -5.16
C ALA A 182 -12.42 6.83 -5.85
N LEU A 183 -13.52 6.64 -5.11
CA LEU A 183 -14.74 6.03 -5.63
C LEU A 183 -15.36 6.85 -6.77
N VAL A 184 -15.41 8.17 -6.66
CA VAL A 184 -15.90 9.04 -7.76
C VAL A 184 -15.04 8.87 -9.00
N ALA A 185 -13.71 8.79 -8.87
CA ALA A 185 -12.81 8.57 -9.99
C ALA A 185 -12.96 7.16 -10.59
N LEU A 186 -13.12 6.13 -9.76
CA LEU A 186 -13.39 4.76 -10.20
C LEU A 186 -14.72 4.65 -10.97
N HIS A 187 -15.78 5.25 -10.45
CA HIS A 187 -17.11 5.20 -11.07
C HIS A 187 -17.15 5.93 -12.43
N LYS A 188 -16.34 6.98 -12.63
CA LYS A 188 -16.16 7.60 -13.96
C LYS A 188 -15.58 6.62 -14.99
N LEU A 189 -14.82 5.63 -14.54
CA LEU A 189 -14.28 4.55 -15.36
C LEU A 189 -15.20 3.33 -15.40
N LYS A 190 -16.42 3.44 -14.83
CA LYS A 190 -17.33 2.32 -14.59
C LYS A 190 -16.66 1.19 -13.79
N LEU A 191 -15.72 1.50 -12.89
CA LEU A 191 -15.06 0.51 -12.04
C LEU A 191 -15.71 0.48 -10.66
N MET A 192 -16.06 -0.72 -10.20
CA MET A 192 -16.58 -0.95 -8.84
C MET A 192 -15.58 -1.71 -8.01
N HIS A 193 -15.35 -1.26 -6.77
CA HIS A 193 -14.47 -1.95 -5.81
C HIS A 193 -15.05 -3.27 -5.29
N ARG A 194 -16.37 -3.28 -5.01
CA ARG A 194 -17.19 -4.41 -4.54
C ARG A 194 -16.90 -5.00 -3.15
N ASP A 195 -15.74 -4.73 -2.55
CA ASP A 195 -15.46 -5.09 -1.16
C ASP A 195 -15.09 -3.85 -0.31
N LEU A 196 -16.00 -2.87 -0.23
CA LEU A 196 -15.72 -1.64 0.53
C LEU A 196 -15.99 -1.85 2.03
N ARG A 197 -14.91 -1.87 2.82
CA ARG A 197 -14.90 -2.06 4.27
C ARG A 197 -13.66 -1.41 4.88
N TRP A 198 -13.68 -1.14 6.19
CA TRP A 198 -12.54 -0.53 6.89
C TRP A 198 -11.24 -1.31 6.77
N ASP A 199 -11.31 -2.64 6.72
CA ASP A 199 -10.11 -3.49 6.54
C ASP A 199 -9.40 -3.25 5.20
N ASN A 200 -10.10 -2.67 4.23
CA ASN A 200 -9.56 -2.35 2.90
C ASN A 200 -9.18 -0.86 2.77
N VAL A 201 -9.19 -0.10 3.87
CA VAL A 201 -8.81 1.31 3.93
C VAL A 201 -7.57 1.46 4.80
N LEU A 202 -6.47 1.94 4.22
CA LEU A 202 -5.20 2.13 4.93
C LEU A 202 -4.82 3.61 5.02
N LYS A 203 -4.13 3.98 6.10
CA LYS A 203 -3.52 5.31 6.25
C LYS A 203 -2.17 5.35 5.53
N TYR A 204 -1.86 6.42 4.82
CA TYR A 204 -0.51 6.62 4.29
C TYR A 204 0.50 6.76 5.44
N GLN A 205 1.69 6.18 5.26
CA GLN A 205 2.81 6.42 6.16
C GLN A 205 3.27 7.90 6.06
N GLN A 206 3.85 8.44 7.14
CA GLN A 206 4.47 9.78 7.24
C GLN A 206 3.58 10.96 7.66
N ASP A 207 2.83 10.85 8.77
CA ASP A 207 2.05 11.95 9.37
C ASP A 207 1.05 12.65 8.42
N ARG A 208 0.81 12.05 7.26
CA ARG A 208 -0.20 12.50 6.33
C ARG A 208 -1.52 11.98 6.86
N ASP A 209 -2.41 12.89 7.24
CA ASP A 209 -3.83 12.58 7.38
C ASP A 209 -4.39 12.36 5.96
N GLU A 210 -3.98 11.27 5.33
CA GLU A 210 -4.39 10.81 4.02
C GLU A 210 -4.63 9.31 4.07
N TRP A 211 -5.63 8.87 3.33
CA TRP A 211 -6.07 7.47 3.30
C TRP A 211 -6.19 6.94 1.88
N PHE A 212 -6.07 5.63 1.70
CA PHE A 212 -6.22 4.99 0.40
C PHE A 212 -6.87 3.61 0.48
N LEU A 213 -7.48 3.23 -0.64
CA LEU A 213 -8.20 1.97 -0.82
C LEU A 213 -7.26 0.88 -1.35
N ILE A 214 -7.38 -0.32 -0.79
CA ILE A 214 -6.66 -1.54 -1.19
C ILE A 214 -7.65 -2.66 -1.56
N ASP A 215 -7.12 -3.78 -2.06
CA ASP A 215 -7.84 -5.04 -2.24
C ASP A 215 -8.89 -5.07 -3.37
N PHE A 216 -8.43 -4.78 -4.59
CA PHE A 216 -9.24 -4.78 -5.83
C PHE A 216 -9.41 -6.18 -6.46
N ASP A 217 -9.20 -7.26 -5.72
CA ASP A 217 -9.29 -8.63 -6.28
C ASP A 217 -10.70 -8.92 -6.84
N GLU A 218 -11.73 -8.42 -6.17
CA GLU A 218 -13.14 -8.53 -6.57
C GLU A 218 -13.61 -7.39 -7.48
N GLY A 219 -12.73 -6.44 -7.79
CA GLY A 219 -13.05 -5.26 -8.58
C GLY A 219 -13.44 -5.63 -10.01
N GLN A 220 -14.45 -4.95 -10.57
CA GLN A 220 -14.92 -5.21 -11.94
C GLN A 220 -15.38 -3.94 -12.65
N LEU A 221 -15.29 -3.96 -13.98
CA LEU A 221 -16.00 -3.03 -14.86
C LEU A 221 -17.51 -3.30 -14.74
N GLN A 222 -18.31 -2.26 -14.50
CA GLN A 222 -19.76 -2.35 -14.51
C GLN A 222 -20.22 -2.74 -15.91
N SER A 223 -21.02 -3.80 -15.98
CA SER A 223 -21.87 -4.06 -17.13
C SER A 223 -23.05 -3.07 -17.14
N ASN A 224 -23.68 -2.89 -18.29
CA ASN A 224 -24.87 -2.04 -18.41
C ASN A 224 -26.03 -2.55 -17.53
N ASP A 225 -26.14 -3.86 -17.33
CA ASP A 225 -27.16 -4.48 -16.49
C ASP A 225 -26.94 -4.14 -15.00
N MET A 226 -25.69 -4.20 -14.52
CA MET A 226 -25.34 -3.77 -13.16
C MET A 226 -25.59 -2.28 -12.92
N HIS A 227 -25.30 -1.43 -13.92
CA HIS A 227 -25.55 0.01 -13.82
C HIS A 227 -27.05 0.29 -13.66
N ALA A 228 -27.91 -0.40 -14.41
CA ALA A 228 -29.36 -0.27 -14.31
C ALA A 228 -29.88 -0.70 -12.93
N GLU A 229 -29.44 -1.85 -12.42
CA GLU A 229 -29.82 -2.34 -11.08
C GLU A 229 -29.37 -1.38 -9.96
N MET A 230 -28.15 -0.86 -10.04
CA MET A 230 -27.64 0.11 -9.07
C MET A 230 -28.40 1.43 -9.11
N LEU A 231 -28.75 1.92 -10.29
CA LEU A 231 -29.56 3.14 -10.43
C LEU A 231 -30.94 2.94 -9.79
N GLN A 232 -31.51 1.74 -9.96
CA GLN A 232 -32.80 1.37 -9.41
C GLN A 232 -32.74 1.29 -7.87
N ALA A 233 -31.70 0.67 -7.30
CA ALA A 233 -31.47 0.60 -5.86
C ALA A 233 -31.22 1.98 -5.24
N ALA A 234 -30.39 2.82 -5.88
CA ALA A 234 -30.11 4.18 -5.42
C ALA A 234 -31.37 5.06 -5.45
N ASN A 235 -32.20 4.92 -6.49
CA ASN A 235 -33.47 5.64 -6.57
C ASN A 235 -34.50 5.15 -5.55
N ALA A 236 -34.49 3.87 -5.20
CA ALA A 236 -35.33 3.33 -4.12
C ALA A 236 -34.95 3.91 -2.75
N GLU A 237 -33.66 4.04 -2.44
CA GLU A 237 -33.20 4.70 -1.20
C GLU A 237 -33.53 6.20 -1.18
N ARG A 238 -33.35 6.90 -2.31
CA ARG A 238 -33.70 8.32 -2.42
C ARG A 238 -35.20 8.55 -2.25
N ALA A 239 -36.05 7.65 -2.75
CA ALA A 239 -37.49 7.70 -2.54
C ALA A 239 -37.87 7.61 -1.05
N LYS A 240 -37.20 6.75 -0.26
CA LYS A 240 -37.38 6.69 1.19
C LYS A 240 -37.03 8.00 1.90
N MET A 241 -36.14 8.80 1.30
CA MET A 241 -35.67 10.08 1.83
C MET A 241 -36.37 11.30 1.18
N ASN A 242 -37.42 11.10 0.36
CA ASN A 242 -38.09 12.17 -0.41
C ASN A 242 -37.14 13.00 -1.29
N LEU A 243 -36.08 12.37 -1.82
CA LEU A 243 -35.13 13.00 -2.73
C LEU A 243 -35.47 12.69 -4.19
N PRO A 244 -35.26 13.63 -5.13
CA PRO A 244 -35.51 13.40 -6.55
C PRO A 244 -34.59 12.30 -7.10
N PRO A 245 -35.08 11.49 -8.06
CA PRO A 245 -34.34 10.37 -8.63
C PRO A 245 -33.12 10.83 -9.45
N LEU A 246 -32.09 9.99 -9.47
CA LEU A 246 -30.90 10.15 -10.31
C LEU A 246 -31.26 9.76 -11.76
N CYS A 247 -30.92 10.64 -12.71
CA CYS A 247 -31.10 10.41 -14.13
C CYS A 247 -30.00 9.52 -14.71
N ASP A 248 -30.37 8.62 -15.62
CA ASP A 248 -29.41 7.82 -16.39
C ASP A 248 -28.85 8.61 -17.56
N ASN A 249 -27.67 9.21 -17.39
CA ASN A 249 -27.01 10.02 -18.42
C ASN A 249 -26.33 9.17 -19.52
N THR A 250 -26.54 7.85 -19.55
CA THR A 250 -25.91 6.97 -20.54
C THR A 250 -26.72 6.74 -21.81
N LYS A 251 -27.98 7.21 -21.88
CA LYS A 251 -28.77 7.17 -23.12
C LYS A 251 -28.35 8.32 -24.07
N PRO A 252 -27.99 8.04 -25.34
CA PRO A 252 -27.81 9.11 -26.31
C PRO A 252 -29.15 9.83 -26.54
N MET A 253 -29.11 11.16 -26.60
CA MET A 253 -30.26 11.97 -27.01
C MET A 253 -30.72 11.52 -28.40
N SER A 254 -31.83 10.80 -28.46
CA SER A 254 -32.54 10.59 -29.72
C SER A 254 -33.12 11.92 -30.16
N HIS A 255 -32.44 12.61 -31.07
CA HIS A 255 -33.03 13.69 -31.84
C HIS A 255 -34.14 13.11 -32.74
N THR A 256 -35.37 13.06 -32.24
CA THR A 256 -36.55 12.98 -33.10
C THR A 256 -36.86 14.39 -33.61
N GLY A 257 -36.06 14.82 -34.59
CA GLY A 257 -36.33 16.00 -35.40
C GLY A 257 -37.36 15.67 -36.47
N SER A 258 -38.59 16.10 -36.21
CA SER A 258 -39.73 16.23 -37.13
C SER A 258 -39.36 16.38 -38.61
N SER A 259 -39.80 15.43 -39.43
CA SER A 259 -39.88 15.53 -40.89
C SER A 259 -40.97 16.54 -41.28
N GLY A 260 -40.56 17.76 -41.64
CA GLY A 260 -41.40 18.73 -42.35
C GLY A 260 -41.37 18.45 -43.85
N SER A 261 -42.41 17.82 -44.36
CA SER A 261 -42.69 17.69 -45.80
C SER A 261 -42.96 19.08 -46.40
N SER A 262 -42.18 19.47 -47.41
CA SER A 262 -42.51 20.57 -48.31
C SER A 262 -42.54 20.02 -49.74
N THR A 263 -43.72 20.00 -50.33
CA THR A 263 -44.01 19.68 -51.74
C THR A 263 -43.76 20.91 -52.64
N PRO A 264 -43.69 20.74 -53.97
CA PRO A 264 -42.85 21.54 -54.86
C PRO A 264 -43.61 22.65 -55.60
N ILE A 265 -42.86 23.68 -56.01
CA ILE A 265 -43.00 24.44 -57.28
C ILE A 265 -41.58 24.74 -57.77
#